data_AF-A0A496TK10-F1
#
_entry.id   AF-A0A496TK10-F1
#
_cell.length_a   1.000
_cell.length_b   1.000
_cell.length_c   1.000
_cell.angle_alpha   90.00
_cell.angle_beta   90.00
_cell.angle_gamma   90.00
#
_symmetry.space_group_name_H-M   'P 1'
#
loop_
_entity.id
_entity.type
_entity.pdbx_description
1 polymer ?
#
loop_
_entity_poly.entity_id
_entity_poly.type
_entity_poly.pdbx_seq_one_letter_code
_entity_poly.pdbx_strand_id
1 'polypeptide(L)' 'MRSVLIWFIAFLITALSAVYQRVTGPTYPVRGSIKLNNREIKYKFPRSHVSSKDCKIIIRVNDKNIKGKLYFKRYP' A
#
# COMPACT_ATOMS: atom_id res chain seq x y z
N MET A 1 2.69 34.83 -23.13
CA MET A 1 3.76 33.96 -22.57
C MET A 1 3.59 33.71 -21.07
N ARG A 2 3.44 34.74 -20.22
CA ARG A 2 3.22 34.57 -18.76
C ARG A 2 2.01 33.68 -18.40
N SER A 3 0.89 33.81 -19.11
CA SER A 3 -0.32 33.03 -18.83
C SER A 3 -0.16 31.52 -19.08
N VAL A 4 0.65 31.13 -20.08
CA VAL A 4 0.93 29.72 -20.39
C VAL A 4 1.79 29.10 -19.30
N LEU A 5 2.77 29.84 -18.77
CA LEU A 5 3.59 29.40 -17.64
C LEU A 5 2.74 29.19 -16.38
N ILE A 6 1.82 30.11 -16.09
CA ILE A 6 0.91 30.00 -14.93
C ILE A 6 -0.01 28.78 -15.08
N TRP A 7 -0.56 28.55 -16.27
CA TRP A 7 -1.41 27.39 -16.55
C TRP A 7 -0.65 26.06 -16.44
N PHE A 8 0.60 26.02 -16.92
CA PHE A 8 1.46 24.84 -16.79
C PHE A 8 1.77 24.52 -15.32
N ILE A 9 2.10 25.54 -14.51
CA ILE A 9 2.33 25.38 -13.08
C ILE A 9 1.05 24.91 -12.37
N ALA A 10 -0.11 25.49 -12.71
CA ALA A 10 -1.40 25.07 -12.15
C ALA A 10 -1.71 23.59 -12.46
N PHE A 11 -1.44 23.15 -13.69
CA PHE A 11 -1.58 21.76 -14.08
C PHE A 11 -0.64 20.85 -13.29
N LEU A 12 0.63 21.25 -13.14
CA LEU A 12 1.62 20.49 -12.39
C LEU A 12 1.23 20.32 -10.92
N ILE A 13 0.77 21.39 -10.27
CA ILE A 13 0.27 21.35 -8.88
C ILE A 13 -0.92 20.39 -8.78
N THR A 14 -1.87 20.46 -9.71
CA THR A 14 -3.05 19.59 -9.72
C THR A 14 -2.66 18.11 -9.87
N ALA A 15 -1.75 17.80 -10.79
CA ALA A 15 -1.24 16.45 -11.00
C ALA A 15 -0.53 15.91 -9.76
N LEU A 16 0.33 16.73 -9.13
CA LEU A 16 1.02 16.39 -7.89
C LEU A 16 0.03 16.14 -6.74
N SER A 17 -1.00 16.99 -6.58
CA SER A 17 -2.05 16.80 -5.58
C SER A 17 -2.84 15.51 -5.82
N ALA A 18 -3.17 15.17 -7.07
CA ALA A 18 -3.85 13.93 -7.40
C ALA A 18 -2.99 12.69 -7.07
N VAL A 19 -1.69 12.74 -7.35
CA VAL A 19 -0.75 11.67 -6.96
C VAL A 19 -0.65 11.59 -5.44
N TYR A 20 -0.52 12.73 -4.76
CA TYR A 20 -0.43 12.78 -3.31
C TYR A 20 -1.68 12.16 -2.66
N GLN A 21 -2.89 12.52 -3.10
CA GLN A 21 -4.14 11.92 -2.63
C GLN A 21 -4.24 10.42 -2.93
N ARG A 22 -3.71 9.95 -4.07
CA ARG A 22 -3.64 8.51 -4.38
C ARG A 22 -2.66 7.77 -3.45
N VAL A 23 -1.57 8.42 -3.05
CA VAL A 23 -0.55 7.85 -2.15
C VAL A 23 -0.99 7.90 -0.68
N THR A 24 -1.66 8.97 -0.24
CA THR A 24 -2.17 9.12 1.13
C THR A 24 -3.57 8.56 1.32
N GLY A 25 -4.20 8.08 0.25
CA GLY A 25 -5.53 7.47 0.29
C GLY A 25 -5.63 6.39 1.38
N PRO A 26 -6.81 6.24 2.02
CA PRO A 26 -7.00 5.43 3.22
C PRO A 26 -6.72 3.92 3.00
N THR A 27 -6.62 3.49 1.75
CA THR A 27 -6.47 2.10 1.34
C THR A 27 -5.00 1.69 1.12
N TYR A 28 -4.02 2.49 1.57
CA TYR A 28 -2.61 2.12 1.36
C TYR A 28 -2.26 0.81 2.11
N PRO A 29 -1.96 -0.29 1.39
CA PRO A 29 -1.70 -1.57 2.01
C PRO A 29 -0.35 -1.51 2.74
N VAL A 30 -0.30 -2.09 3.93
CA VAL A 30 0.95 -2.23 4.69
C VAL A 30 1.81 -3.25 3.94
N ARG A 31 2.88 -2.75 3.33
CA ARG A 31 3.90 -3.57 2.66
C ARG A 31 5.12 -3.64 3.55
N GLY A 32 5.70 -4.81 3.65
CA GLY A 32 6.97 -5.00 4.32
C GLY A 32 7.71 -6.20 3.76
N SER A 33 8.99 -6.28 4.07
CA SER A 33 9.77 -7.49 3.86
C SER A 33 10.41 -7.90 5.17
N ILE A 34 10.45 -9.21 5.40
CA ILE A 34 11.16 -9.80 6.53
C ILE A 34 12.20 -10.77 5.99
N LYS A 35 13.42 -10.71 6.54
CA LYS A 35 14.48 -11.66 6.23
C LYS A 35 14.39 -12.81 7.22
N LEU A 36 14.16 -14.02 6.73
CA LEU A 36 14.08 -15.23 7.54
C LEU A 36 15.01 -16.27 6.90
N ASN A 37 16.02 -16.70 7.65
CA ASN A 37 17.01 -17.69 7.22
C ASN A 37 17.69 -17.35 5.87
N ASN A 38 18.20 -16.11 5.74
CA ASN A 38 18.78 -15.53 4.51
C ASN A 38 17.82 -15.39 3.31
N ARG A 39 16.51 -15.57 3.49
CA ARG A 39 15.50 -15.43 2.44
C ARG A 39 14.59 -14.24 2.73
N GLU A 40 14.33 -13.41 1.71
CA GLU A 40 13.43 -12.27 1.84
C GLU A 40 11.99 -12.69 1.54
N ILE A 41 11.12 -12.55 2.54
CA ILE A 41 9.68 -12.80 2.41
C ILE A 41 8.98 -11.44 2.34
N LYS A 42 8.41 -11.13 1.17
CA LYS A 42 7.62 -9.91 0.95
C LYS A 42 6.16 -10.18 1.29
N TYR A 43 5.58 -9.32 2.11
CA TYR A 43 4.16 -9.39 2.47
C TYR A 43 3.45 -8.08 2.16
N LYS A 44 2.16 -8.20 1.86
CA LYS A 44 1.26 -7.09 1.57
C LYS A 44 -0.05 -7.33 2.30
N PHE A 45 -0.29 -6.56 3.36
CA PHE A 45 -1.55 -6.59 4.09
C PHE A 45 -2.44 -5.43 3.61
N PRO A 46 -3.64 -5.72 3.09
CA PRO A 46 -4.60 -4.67 2.79
C PRO A 46 -5.02 -3.95 4.08
N ARG A 47 -5.10 -2.61 4.04
CA ARG A 47 -5.48 -1.79 5.20
C ARG A 47 -7.00 -1.77 5.45
N SER A 48 -7.78 -1.91 4.39
CA SER A 48 -9.23 -1.96 4.41
C SER A 48 -9.73 -3.04 3.45
N HIS A 49 -10.84 -3.68 3.81
CA HIS A 49 -11.56 -4.61 2.96
C HIS A 49 -13.06 -4.36 3.13
N VAL A 50 -13.83 -4.64 2.09
CA VAL A 50 -15.30 -4.54 2.15
C VAL A 50 -15.84 -5.69 3.01
N SER A 51 -16.78 -5.41 3.91
CA SER A 51 -17.35 -6.44 4.78
C SER A 51 -18.21 -7.47 4.03
N SER A 52 -18.52 -7.22 2.75
CA SER A 52 -19.34 -8.10 1.92
C SER A 52 -18.59 -9.31 1.36
N LYS A 53 -17.25 -9.37 1.49
CA LYS A 53 -16.41 -10.44 0.94
C LYS A 53 -15.30 -10.82 1.93
N ASP A 54 -14.81 -12.05 1.81
CA ASP A 54 -13.68 -12.52 2.59
C ASP A 54 -12.38 -11.84 2.15
N CYS A 55 -11.66 -11.26 3.11
CA CYS A 55 -10.35 -10.66 2.87
C CYS A 55 -9.27 -11.73 2.73
N LYS A 56 -8.94 -12.11 1.49
CA LYS A 56 -7.84 -13.06 1.22
C LYS A 56 -6.48 -12.40 1.43
N ILE A 57 -5.72 -12.89 2.41
CA ILE A 57 -4.34 -12.51 2.67
C ILE A 57 -3.44 -13.64 2.18
N ILE A 58 -2.64 -13.39 1.15
CA ILE A 58 -1.73 -14.37 0.55
C ILE A 58 -0.30 -13.92 0.79
N ILE A 59 0.46 -14.70 1.56
CA ILE A 59 1.90 -14.53 1.74
C ILE A 59 2.58 -15.66 0.99
N ARG A 60 3.36 -15.31 -0.04
CA ARG A 60 4.15 -16.30 -0.77
C ARG A 60 5.40 -16.60 0.05
N VAL A 61 5.48 -17.84 0.52
CA VAL A 61 6.63 -18.37 1.24
C VAL A 61 7.24 -19.51 0.42
N ASN A 62 8.56 -19.60 0.40
CA ASN A 62 9.27 -20.66 -0.32
C ASN A 62 9.33 -21.97 0.47
N ASP A 63 9.00 -21.93 1.77
CA ASP A 63 9.10 -23.07 2.67
C ASP A 63 7.76 -23.27 3.40
N LYS A 64 7.25 -24.50 3.38
CA LYS A 64 5.98 -24.87 4.02
C LYS A 64 6.10 -25.03 5.54
N ASN A 65 7.32 -25.14 6.07
CA ASN A 65 7.54 -25.19 7.52
C ASN A 65 7.42 -23.82 8.21
N ILE A 66 7.25 -22.73 7.45
CA ILE A 66 7.08 -21.39 8.01
C ILE A 66 5.68 -21.29 8.62
N LYS A 67 5.62 -21.25 9.95
CA LYS A 67 4.42 -20.92 10.71
C LYS A 67 4.42 -19.44 11.06
N GLY A 68 3.26 -18.81 11.00
CA GLY A 68 3.08 -17.40 11.34
C GLY A 68 1.81 -17.18 12.16
N LYS A 69 1.76 -16.09 12.92
CA LYS A 69 0.55 -15.60 13.58
C LYS A 69 0.16 -14.27 12.94
N LEU A 70 -1.11 -14.13 12.57
CA LEU A 70 -1.67 -12.89 12.08
C LEU A 70 -2.39 -12.19 13.23
N TYR A 71 -1.99 -10.96 13.55
CA TYR A 71 -2.67 -10.13 14.54
C TYR A 71 -3.42 -9.01 13.83
N PHE A 72 -4.72 -8.92 14.08
CA PHE A 72 -5.54 -7.80 13.63
C PHE A 72 -5.55 -6.70 14.71
N LYS A 73 -5.17 -5.49 14.34
CA LYS A 73 -5.32 -4.29 15.18
C LYS A 73 -6.35 -3.38 14.54
N ARG A 74 -7.47 -3.14 15.23
CA ARG A 74 -8.43 -2.11 14.81
C ARG A 74 -7.74 -0.75 14.89
N TYR A 75 -7.82 0.03 13.81
CA TYR A 75 -7.26 1.39 13.78
C TYR A 75 -8.03 2.26 14.80
N PRO A 76 -7.37 2.93 15.76
CA PRO A 76 -7.99 3.98 16.55
C PRO A 76 -8.16 5.27 15.75
#